data_AF-E1SM78-F1
#
_entry.id   AF-E1SM78-F1
#
_cell.length_a   1.000
_cell.length_b   1.000
_cell.length_c   1.000
_cell.angle_alpha   90.00
_cell.angle_beta   90.00
_cell.angle_gamma   90.00
#
_symmetry.space_group_name_H-M   'P 1'
#
loop_
_entity.id
_entity.type
_entity.pdbx_description
1 polymer ?
#
loop_
_entity_poly.entity_id
_entity_poly.type
_entity_poly.pdbx_seq_one_letter_code
_entity_poly.pdbx_strand_id
1 'polypeptide(L)'
;MTQLTRAQIEWTLLPPLKDVLPYRFENGASFKGFRAECDACGQSIELPQVRGRITPLAGNRCVVSARGRCLCCNAYCEYHYLLSADGTLSASPLAVWDDDHSLSPPH
;
A
#
# COMPACT_ATOMS: atom_id res chain seq x y z
N MET A 1 -21.12 8.23 -15.80
CA MET A 1 -19.73 7.83 -16.15
C MET A 1 -18.84 8.29 -15.02
N THR A 2 -18.38 7.36 -14.19
CA THR A 2 -17.60 7.67 -12.98
C THR A 2 -16.24 8.19 -13.41
N GLN A 3 -15.97 9.47 -13.15
CA GLN A 3 -14.72 10.12 -13.51
C GLN A 3 -13.63 9.54 -12.60
N LEU A 4 -12.81 8.64 -13.13
CA LEU A 4 -11.65 8.10 -12.41
C LEU A 4 -10.69 9.26 -12.15
N THR A 5 -10.37 9.53 -10.89
CA THR A 5 -9.43 10.59 -10.53
C THR A 5 -8.03 10.24 -11.07
N ARG A 6 -7.17 11.24 -11.33
CA ARG A 6 -5.80 11.00 -11.84
C ARG A 6 -5.03 9.97 -11.00
N ALA A 7 -5.20 10.04 -9.68
CA ALA A 7 -4.68 9.04 -8.76
C ALA A 7 -5.18 7.63 -9.10
N GLN A 8 -6.48 7.43 -9.30
CA GLN A 8 -7.06 6.12 -9.67
C GLN A 8 -6.53 5.59 -11.02
N ILE A 9 -6.27 6.46 -11.99
CA ILE A 9 -5.67 6.07 -13.28
C ILE A 9 -4.23 5.59 -13.09
N GLU A 10 -3.42 6.32 -12.30
CA GLU A 10 -2.03 5.94 -12.00
C GLU A 10 -1.94 4.57 -11.33
N TRP A 11 -2.86 4.24 -10.42
CA TRP A 11 -2.92 2.93 -9.78
C TRP A 11 -3.27 1.78 -10.73
N THR A 12 -4.11 2.04 -11.73
CA THR A 12 -4.52 1.02 -12.71
C THR A 12 -3.34 0.59 -13.58
N LEU A 13 -2.36 1.49 -13.76
CA LEU A 13 -1.16 1.27 -14.55
C LEU A 13 -0.03 0.59 -13.77
N LEU A 14 -0.13 0.50 -12.43
CA LEU A 14 0.90 -0.14 -11.63
C LEU A 14 0.85 -1.67 -11.76
N PRO A 15 2.02 -2.33 -11.82
CA PRO A 15 2.08 -3.78 -11.81
C PRO A 15 1.53 -4.33 -10.49
N PRO A 16 1.08 -5.60 -10.49
CA PRO A 16 0.72 -6.28 -9.26
C PRO A 16 1.96 -6.39 -8.37
N LEU A 17 1.79 -6.16 -7.07
CA LEU A 17 2.92 -6.10 -6.14
C LEU A 17 3.68 -7.43 -6.05
N LYS A 18 3.04 -8.54 -6.41
CA LYS A 18 3.66 -9.86 -6.49
C LYS A 18 4.88 -9.91 -7.43
N ASP A 19 4.90 -9.08 -8.48
CA ASP A 19 6.00 -9.08 -9.47
C ASP A 19 7.25 -8.35 -8.95
N VAL A 20 7.09 -7.48 -7.96
CA VAL A 20 8.18 -6.74 -7.31
C VAL A 20 8.68 -7.43 -6.03
N LEU A 21 8.07 -8.55 -5.64
CA LEU A 21 8.41 -9.32 -4.45
C LEU A 21 9.05 -10.67 -4.81
N PRO A 22 10.00 -11.18 -4.00
CA PRO A 22 10.53 -10.59 -2.77
C PRO A 22 11.49 -9.43 -3.05
N TYR A 23 11.33 -8.32 -2.33
CA TYR A 23 12.25 -7.18 -2.43
C TYR A 23 13.46 -7.42 -1.52
N ARG A 24 14.66 -7.38 -2.08
CA ARG A 24 15.91 -7.60 -1.36
C ARG A 24 16.61 -6.27 -1.10
N PHE A 25 16.87 -5.97 0.17
CA PHE A 25 17.62 -4.80 0.61
C PHE A 25 19.13 -5.04 0.45
N GLU A 26 19.90 -3.95 0.42
CA GLU A 26 21.36 -4.01 0.28
C GLU A 26 22.04 -4.72 1.47
N ASN A 27 21.45 -4.64 2.65
CA ASN A 27 21.91 -5.38 3.84
C ASN A 27 21.58 -6.89 3.82
N GLY A 28 20.94 -7.39 2.76
CA GLY A 28 20.53 -8.79 2.64
C GLY A 28 19.16 -9.13 3.23
N ALA A 29 18.48 -8.20 3.91
CA ALA A 29 17.11 -8.39 4.36
C ALA A 29 16.18 -8.60 3.15
N SER A 30 15.13 -9.39 3.33
CA SER A 30 14.20 -9.74 2.25
C SER A 30 12.77 -9.54 2.70
N PHE A 31 12.06 -8.64 2.03
CA PHE A 31 10.63 -8.44 2.21
C PHE A 31 9.86 -9.38 1.28
N LYS A 32 9.22 -10.40 1.85
CA LYS A 32 8.50 -11.43 1.09
C LYS A 32 7.09 -11.01 0.69
N GLY A 33 6.58 -9.92 1.26
CA GLY A 33 5.23 -9.41 1.04
C GLY A 33 4.53 -9.05 2.35
N PHE A 34 3.30 -8.57 2.24
CA PHE A 34 2.44 -8.30 3.38
C PHE A 34 1.08 -8.96 3.20
N ARG A 35 0.41 -9.19 4.33
CA ARG A 35 -0.99 -9.62 4.33
C ARG A 35 -1.86 -8.37 4.26
N ALA A 36 -2.49 -8.14 3.11
CA ALA A 36 -3.47 -7.09 2.97
C ALA A 36 -4.79 -7.54 3.61
N GLU A 37 -5.39 -6.71 4.45
CA GLU A 37 -6.70 -6.96 5.07
C GLU A 37 -7.62 -5.78 4.76
N CYS A 38 -8.87 -6.10 4.40
CA CYS A 38 -9.85 -5.08 4.09
C CYS A 38 -10.40 -4.46 5.38
N ASP A 39 -10.20 -3.16 5.55
CA ASP A 39 -10.70 -2.40 6.71
C ASP A 39 -12.23 -2.49 6.87
N ALA A 40 -12.96 -2.58 5.74
CA ALA A 40 -14.42 -2.60 5.73
C ALA A 40 -15.05 -3.97 6.07
N CYS A 41 -14.38 -5.08 5.81
CA CYS A 41 -14.97 -6.42 6.01
C CYS A 41 -14.06 -7.44 6.71
N GLY A 42 -12.83 -7.05 7.06
CA GLY A 42 -11.82 -7.92 7.68
C GLY A 42 -11.33 -9.05 6.79
N GLN A 43 -11.74 -9.12 5.52
CA GLN A 43 -11.29 -10.18 4.62
C GLN A 43 -9.85 -9.93 4.16
N SER A 44 -9.07 -11.01 4.08
CA SER A 44 -7.73 -10.96 3.51
C SER A 44 -7.81 -10.69 2.00
N ILE A 45 -7.11 -9.66 1.53
CA ILE A 45 -7.00 -9.33 0.11
C ILE A 45 -5.76 -10.05 -0.44
N GLU A 46 -5.95 -10.87 -1.47
CA GLU A 46 -4.83 -11.59 -2.07
C GLU A 46 -3.87 -10.63 -2.79
N LEU A 47 -2.55 -10.84 -2.63
CA LEU A 47 -1.50 -10.07 -3.31
C LEU A 47 -1.68 -9.87 -4.82
N PRO A 48 -2.19 -10.81 -5.65
CA PRO A 48 -2.51 -10.54 -7.05
C PRO A 48 -3.57 -9.44 -7.27
N GLN A 49 -4.43 -9.17 -6.28
CA GLN A 49 -5.40 -8.08 -6.29
C GLN A 49 -4.82 -6.77 -5.75
N VAL A 50 -3.59 -6.82 -5.23
CA VAL A 50 -2.87 -5.67 -4.70
C VAL A 50 -1.86 -5.19 -5.73
N ARG A 51 -2.06 -3.95 -6.20
CA ARG A 51 -1.18 -3.28 -7.17
C ARG A 51 -0.40 -2.18 -6.48
N GLY A 52 0.86 -2.02 -6.83
CA GLY A 52 1.67 -1.02 -6.16
C GLY A 52 3.08 -0.95 -6.68
N ARG A 53 3.88 -0.15 -5.99
CA ARG A 53 5.31 0.01 -6.27
C ARG A 53 6.09 0.10 -4.97
N ILE A 54 7.35 -0.28 -5.06
CA ILE A 54 8.33 -0.14 -3.99
C ILE A 54 9.30 0.95 -4.43
N THR A 55 9.35 2.04 -3.68
CA THR A 55 10.29 3.13 -3.89
C THR A 55 11.45 2.96 -2.90
N PRO A 56 12.67 2.65 -3.36
CA PRO A 56 13.84 2.62 -2.48
C PRO A 56 14.16 4.02 -1.95
N LEU A 57 14.54 4.10 -0.66
CA LEU A 57 15.07 5.30 -0.01
C LEU A 57 16.49 5.03 0.48
N ALA A 58 17.24 6.10 0.76
CA ALA A 58 18.58 6.00 1.33
C ALA A 58 18.55 5.31 2.72
N GLY A 59 19.59 4.53 3.01
CA GLY A 59 19.81 3.92 4.33
C GLY A 59 18.98 2.66 4.58
N ASN A 60 18.93 1.71 3.63
CA ASN A 60 18.19 0.45 3.77
C ASN A 60 16.69 0.63 4.07
N ARG A 61 16.09 1.69 3.55
CA ARG A 61 14.67 1.99 3.70
C ARG A 61 13.99 1.89 2.35
N CYS A 62 12.73 1.50 2.32
CA CYS A 62 11.90 1.63 1.13
C CYS A 62 10.46 1.89 1.50
N VAL A 63 9.75 2.64 0.66
CA VAL A 63 8.34 2.90 0.80
C VAL A 63 7.59 1.97 -0.13
N VAL A 64 6.72 1.15 0.43
CA VAL A 64 5.78 0.32 -0.31
C VAL A 64 4.46 1.07 -0.36
N SER A 65 4.08 1.47 -1.56
CA SER A 65 2.79 2.10 -1.85
C SER A 65 1.96 1.10 -2.66
N ALA A 66 0.92 0.55 -2.05
CA ALA A 66 0.10 -0.49 -2.62
C ALA A 66 -1.38 -0.20 -2.42
N ARG A 67 -2.22 -0.66 -3.34
CA ARG A 67 -3.67 -0.53 -3.29
C ARG A 67 -4.31 -1.84 -3.70
N GLY A 68 -5.23 -2.31 -2.88
CA GLY A 68 -6.01 -3.51 -3.13
C GLY A 68 -7.47 -3.17 -3.30
N ARG A 69 -8.16 -3.93 -4.16
CA ARG A 69 -9.63 -3.94 -4.20
C ARG A 69 -10.11 -5.20 -3.51
N CYS A 70 -10.97 -5.05 -2.51
CA CYS A 70 -11.60 -6.20 -1.90
C CYS A 70 -12.67 -6.75 -2.85
N LEU A 71 -12.58 -8.02 -3.25
CA LEU A 71 -13.59 -8.65 -4.10
C LEU A 71 -14.90 -8.96 -3.36
N CYS A 72 -14.87 -8.96 -2.02
CA CYS A 72 -16.03 -9.27 -1.19
C CYS A 72 -16.96 -8.05 -1.00
N CYS A 73 -16.43 -6.94 -0.49
CA CYS A 73 -17.21 -5.71 -0.25
C CYS A 73 -17.03 -4.65 -1.34
N ASN A 74 -16.20 -4.92 -2.34
CA ASN A 74 -15.88 -4.00 -3.42
C ASN A 74 -15.21 -2.69 -2.98
N ALA A 75 -14.75 -2.62 -1.73
CA ALA A 75 -14.05 -1.46 -1.17
C ALA A 75 -12.61 -1.38 -1.69
N TYR A 76 -12.09 -0.16 -1.80
CA TYR A 76 -10.69 0.11 -2.11
C TYR A 76 -9.92 0.30 -0.80
N CYS A 77 -8.83 -0.44 -0.64
CA CYS A 77 -7.97 -0.34 0.52
C CYS A 77 -6.57 0.09 0.07
N GLU A 78 -6.02 1.10 0.74
CA GLU A 78 -4.71 1.65 0.45
C GLU A 78 -3.74 1.27 1.56
N TYR A 79 -2.55 0.84 1.14
CA TYR A 79 -1.52 0.28 1.98
C TYR A 79 -0.23 1.03 1.71
N HIS A 80 0.14 1.90 2.64
CA HIS A 80 1.39 2.63 2.59
C HIS A 80 2.25 2.19 3.76
N TYR A 81 3.38 1.56 3.47
CA TYR A 81 4.30 1.07 4.49
C TYR A 81 5.69 1.61 4.24
N LEU A 82 6.31 2.15 5.28
CA LEU A 82 7.74 2.40 5.30
C LEU A 82 8.43 1.15 5.86
N LEU A 83 9.14 0.44 4.98
CA LEU A 83 10.02 -0.64 5.37
C LEU A 83 11.39 -0.07 5.71
N SER A 84 11.92 -0.43 6.87
CA SER A 84 13.26 -0.07 7.30
C SER A 84 14.01 -1.34 7.68
N ALA A 85 15.18 -1.53 7.12
CA ALA A 85 16.06 -2.66 7.39
C ALA A 85 17.37 -2.22 8.06
N ASP A 86 17.37 -1.15 8.86
CA ASP A 86 18.56 -0.61 9.54
C ASP A 86 19.09 -1.50 10.70
N GLY A 87 18.63 -2.76 10.78
CA GLY A 87 19.05 -3.77 11.74
C GLY A 87 18.04 -4.91 11.82
N THR A 88 16.79 -4.59 12.17
CA THR A 88 15.64 -5.51 12.09
C THR A 88 14.69 -5.01 11.00
N LEU A 89 14.16 -5.91 10.17
CA LEU A 89 13.17 -5.56 9.16
C LEU A 89 11.87 -5.14 9.84
N SER A 90 11.60 -3.83 9.85
CA SER A 90 10.42 -3.24 10.46
C SER A 90 9.56 -2.59 9.38
N ALA A 91 8.24 -2.77 9.49
CA ALA A 91 7.25 -2.15 8.62
C ALA A 91 6.40 -1.20 9.45
N SER A 92 6.48 0.10 9.14
CA SER A 92 5.64 1.12 9.79
C SER A 92 4.57 1.57 8.80
N PRO A 93 3.26 1.43 9.11
CA PRO A 93 2.22 1.99 8.27
C PRO A 93 2.40 3.51 8.24
N LEU A 94 2.53 4.06 7.03
CA LEU A 94 2.35 5.48 6.81
C LEU A 94 0.85 5.69 6.80
N ALA A 95 0.32 6.30 7.88
CA ALA A 95 -1.04 6.78 7.86
C ALA A 95 -1.17 7.67 6.61
N VAL A 96 -2.04 7.27 5.68
CA VAL A 96 -2.49 8.17 4.63
C VAL A 96 -3.10 9.33 5.40
N TRP A 97 -2.50 10.51 5.29
CA TRP A 97 -3.14 11.72 5.78
C TRP A 97 -4.42 11.87 4.95
N ASP A 98 -5.52 11.37 5.50
CA ASP A 98 -6.86 11.75 5.09
C ASP A 98 -6.96 13.24 5.43
N ASP A 99 -6.56 14.07 4.47
CA ASP A 99 -6.90 15.49 4.43
C ASP A 99 -8.40 15.60 4.09
N ASP A 100 -9.24 14.96 4.90
CA ASP A 100 -10.69 15.13 4.94
C ASP A 100 -11.11 15.38 6.38
N HIS A 101 -10.50 16.40 7.00
CA HIS A 101 -11.20 17.19 8.01
C HIS A 101 -11.97 18.32 7.31
N SER A 102 -12.80 17.97 6.33
CA SER A 102 -13.94 18.80 5.90
C SER A 102 -15.15 18.52 6.80
N LEU A 103 -14.98 18.57 8.12
CA LEU A 103 -16.11 18.67 9.05
C LEU A 103 -16.34 20.16 9.34
N SER A 104 -17.19 20.75 8.49
CA SER A 104 -17.84 22.03 8.72
C SER A 104 -18.52 22.08 10.10
N PRO A 105 -18.62 23.26 10.76
CA PRO A 105 -19.04 23.40 12.15
C PRO A 105 -20.55 23.13 12.36
N PRO A 106 -20.97 22.64 13.54
CA PRO A 106 -22.36 22.74 13.96
C PRO A 106 -22.66 24.14 14.56
N HIS A 107 -23.52 24.88 13.85
CA HIS A 107 -24.45 25.96 14.25
C HIS A 107 -23.95 27.12 15.15
#